data_AF-A0A842YHW6-F1
#
_entry.id   AF-A0A842YHW6-F1
#
_cell.length_a   1.000
_cell.length_b   1.000
_cell.length_c   1.000
_cell.angle_alpha   90.00
_cell.angle_beta   90.00
_cell.angle_gamma   90.00
#
_symmetry.space_group_name_H-M   'P 1'
#
loop_
_entity.id
_entity.type
_entity.pdbx_description
1 polymer ?
#
loop_
_entity_poly.entity_id
_entity_poly.type
_entity_poly.pdbx_seq_one_letter_code
_entity_poly.pdbx_strand_id
1 'polypeptide(L)'
;MKRRNSITIAVPASMVSEISNLRDKTTVLGHLGRAAAIYRVDQIIIYRDEPDESLTMKYILGYLETPQYPRKHLFDVRPELQFAGILPPLRTPHHPSEEALSSINKGGFRDGVVVG
;
A
#
# COMPACT_ATOMS: atom_id res chain seq x y z
N MET A 1 -3.78 13.91 13.14
CA MET A 1 -3.09 15.22 13.23
C MET A 1 -2.26 15.40 11.96
N LYS A 2 -2.66 16.30 11.06
CA LYS A 2 -1.97 16.52 9.77
C LYS A 2 -0.63 17.22 10.05
N ARG A 3 0.48 16.67 9.56
CA ARG A 3 1.79 17.31 9.75
C ARG A 3 1.91 18.57 8.91
N ARG A 4 2.71 19.52 9.40
CA ARG A 4 2.94 20.81 8.74
C ARG A 4 3.67 20.67 7.40
N ASN A 5 4.51 19.64 7.26
CA ASN A 5 5.22 19.32 6.02
C ASN A 5 4.80 17.93 5.55
N SER A 6 4.47 17.82 4.25
CA SER A 6 4.20 16.55 3.58
C SER A 6 5.44 16.05 2.86
N ILE A 7 5.69 14.74 2.91
CA ILE A 7 6.78 14.08 2.20
C ILE A 7 6.19 13.32 1.02
N THR A 8 6.65 13.64 -0.18
CA THR A 8 6.28 12.95 -1.42
C THR A 8 7.53 12.37 -2.06
N ILE A 9 7.46 11.12 -2.50
CA ILE A 9 8.52 10.46 -3.27
C ILE A 9 8.02 10.16 -4.68
N ALA A 10 8.89 10.32 -5.68
CA ALA A 10 8.60 9.97 -7.07
C ALA A 10 9.45 8.77 -7.48
N VAL A 11 8.83 7.76 -8.08
CA VAL A 11 9.46 6.48 -8.43
C VAL A 11 9.12 6.17 -9.90
N PRO A 12 10.10 5.75 -10.73
CA PRO A 12 9.84 5.36 -12.12
C PRO A 12 8.97 4.11 -12.18
N ALA A 13 8.12 4.03 -13.20
CA ALA A 13 7.35 2.83 -13.53
C ALA A 13 8.28 1.65 -13.88
N SER A 14 9.49 1.89 -14.37
CA SER A 14 10.49 0.86 -14.66
C SER A 14 11.22 0.29 -13.44
N MET A 15 10.95 0.77 -12.21
CA MET A 15 11.71 0.38 -10.99
C MET A 15 11.87 -1.14 -10.82
N VAL A 16 10.88 -1.91 -11.27
CA VAL A 16 10.85 -3.38 -11.13
C VAL A 16 10.89 -4.10 -12.48
N SER A 17 11.27 -3.43 -13.57
CA SER A 17 11.27 -3.98 -14.93
C SER A 17 12.24 -5.15 -15.11
N GLU A 18 13.42 -5.07 -14.48
CA GLU A 18 14.46 -6.11 -14.57
C GLU A 18 14.14 -7.38 -13.76
N ILE A 19 13.10 -7.33 -12.92
CA ILE A 19 12.68 -8.47 -12.11
C ILE A 19 11.72 -9.32 -12.92
N SER A 20 12.13 -10.55 -13.23
CA SER A 20 11.39 -11.42 -14.15
C SER A 20 10.11 -12.02 -13.57
N ASN A 21 10.03 -12.27 -12.25
CA ASN A 21 8.88 -12.89 -11.64
C ASN A 21 8.09 -11.94 -10.71
N LEU A 22 6.76 -12.09 -10.69
CA LEU A 22 5.89 -11.19 -9.93
C LEU A 22 6.05 -11.33 -8.41
N ARG A 23 6.45 -12.51 -7.91
CA ARG A 23 6.65 -12.74 -6.48
C ARG A 23 7.78 -11.86 -5.92
N ASP A 24 8.87 -11.75 -6.66
CA ASP A 24 10.02 -10.93 -6.29
C ASP A 24 9.70 -9.43 -6.47
N LYS A 25 8.97 -9.06 -7.54
CA LYS A 25 8.42 -7.69 -7.69
C LYS A 25 7.58 -7.30 -6.46
N THR A 26 6.70 -8.20 -6.03
CA THR A 26 5.84 -8.00 -4.84
C THR A 26 6.66 -7.82 -3.57
N THR A 27 7.76 -8.56 -3.43
CA THR A 27 8.67 -8.46 -2.28
C THR A 27 9.36 -7.10 -2.25
N VAL A 28 9.95 -6.67 -3.38
CA VAL A 28 10.63 -5.37 -3.52
C VAL A 28 9.66 -4.20 -3.27
N LEU A 29 8.46 -4.26 -3.84
CA LEU A 29 7.43 -3.24 -3.61
C LEU A 29 6.91 -3.26 -2.17
N GLY A 30 6.86 -4.43 -1.53
CA GLY A 30 6.61 -4.57 -0.11
C GLY A 30 7.63 -3.82 0.75
N HIS A 31 8.92 -3.93 0.41
CA HIS A 31 9.98 -3.17 1.07
C HIS A 31 9.89 -1.67 0.82
N LEU A 32 9.57 -1.25 -0.41
CA LEU A 32 9.33 0.16 -0.74
C LEU A 32 8.19 0.75 0.10
N GLY A 33 7.05 0.07 0.15
CA GLY A 33 5.89 0.52 0.93
C GLY A 33 6.17 0.55 2.44
N ARG A 34 6.92 -0.42 2.98
CA ARG A 34 7.38 -0.37 4.37
C ARG A 34 8.28 0.81 4.65
N ALA A 35 9.27 1.06 3.81
CA ALA A 35 10.16 2.20 3.97
C ALA A 35 9.35 3.51 3.96
N ALA A 36 8.44 3.67 3.00
CA ALA A 36 7.54 4.80 2.93
C ALA A 36 6.71 4.97 4.22
N ALA A 37 6.16 3.88 4.77
CA ALA A 37 5.42 3.91 6.03
C ALA A 37 6.30 4.30 7.24
N ILE A 38 7.50 3.74 7.36
CA ILE A 38 8.46 4.03 8.45
C ILE A 38 8.85 5.51 8.45
N TYR A 39 9.19 6.05 7.27
CA TYR A 39 9.55 7.45 7.10
C TYR A 39 8.34 8.38 7.02
N ARG A 40 7.13 7.82 7.08
CA ARG A 40 5.85 8.55 7.14
C ARG A 40 5.68 9.44 5.91
N VAL A 41 5.99 8.88 4.75
CA VAL A 41 5.73 9.43 3.42
C VAL A 41 4.23 9.54 3.20
N ASP A 42 3.76 10.70 2.76
CA ASP A 42 2.34 10.98 2.54
C ASP A 42 1.89 10.54 1.14
N GLN A 43 2.79 10.53 0.15
CA GLN A 43 2.46 10.17 -1.22
C GLN A 43 3.63 9.52 -1.97
N ILE A 44 3.33 8.44 -2.68
CA ILE A 44 4.21 7.82 -3.68
C ILE A 44 3.65 8.15 -5.06
N ILE A 45 4.40 8.88 -5.89
CA ILE A 45 4.05 9.17 -7.27
C ILE A 45 4.80 8.17 -8.15
N ILE A 46 4.05 7.36 -8.91
CA ILE A 46 4.63 6.52 -9.96
C ILE A 46 4.58 7.32 -11.25
N TYR A 47 5.73 7.77 -11.75
CA TYR A 47 5.82 8.47 -13.03
C TYR A 47 6.11 7.49 -14.15
N ARG A 48 5.53 7.72 -15.33
CA ARG A 48 5.68 6.82 -16.48
C ARG A 48 7.05 6.97 -17.12
N ASP A 49 7.68 5.84 -17.37
CA ASP A 49 8.86 5.62 -18.20
C ASP A 49 8.80 4.19 -18.76
N GLU A 50 9.80 3.78 -19.54
CA GLU A 50 9.82 2.48 -20.22
C GLU A 50 10.91 1.56 -19.65
N PRO A 51 10.62 0.26 -19.42
CA PRO A 51 9.31 -0.40 -19.54
C PRO A 51 8.30 0.02 -18.46
N ASP A 52 7.02 0.13 -18.81
CA ASP A 52 5.97 0.58 -17.88
C ASP A 52 5.41 -0.56 -16.99
N GLU A 53 5.83 -0.60 -15.72
CA GLU A 53 5.24 -1.49 -14.68
C GLU A 53 4.28 -0.74 -13.73
N SER A 54 3.79 0.44 -14.12
CA SER A 54 2.99 1.31 -13.24
C SER A 54 1.73 0.63 -12.71
N LEU A 55 1.12 -0.27 -13.49
CA LEU A 55 -0.06 -1.02 -13.07
C LEU A 55 0.25 -2.00 -11.93
N THR A 56 1.30 -2.81 -12.09
CA THR A 56 1.81 -3.73 -11.07
C THR A 56 2.12 -2.98 -9.78
N MET A 57 2.88 -1.88 -9.89
CA MET A 57 3.26 -1.05 -8.75
C MET A 57 2.04 -0.42 -8.07
N LYS A 58 1.09 0.13 -8.83
CA LYS A 58 -0.13 0.75 -8.32
C LYS A 58 -0.94 -0.23 -7.48
N TYR A 59 -1.19 -1.43 -7.99
CA TYR A 59 -2.01 -2.40 -7.28
C TYR A 59 -1.31 -2.94 -6.03
N ILE A 60 -0.04 -3.30 -6.12
CA ILE A 60 0.69 -3.87 -4.98
C ILE A 60 0.84 -2.84 -3.86
N LEU A 61 1.28 -1.61 -4.19
CA LEU A 61 1.44 -0.54 -3.20
C LEU A 61 0.08 -0.09 -2.64
N GLY A 62 -0.95 0.03 -3.49
CA GLY A 62 -2.30 0.39 -3.04
C GLY A 62 -2.90 -0.67 -2.12
N TYR A 63 -2.74 -1.96 -2.44
CA TYR A 63 -3.20 -3.06 -1.60
C TYR A 63 -2.48 -3.07 -0.24
N LEU A 64 -1.17 -2.82 -0.25
CA LEU A 64 -0.35 -2.74 0.96
C LEU A 64 -0.77 -1.56 1.86
N GLU A 65 -1.02 -0.39 1.28
CA GLU A 65 -1.43 0.83 1.97
C GLU A 65 -2.88 0.75 2.50
N THR A 66 -3.76 0.04 1.82
CA THR A 66 -5.15 -0.12 2.26
C THR A 66 -5.22 -0.99 3.53
N PRO A 67 -5.99 -0.60 4.56
CA PRO A 67 -6.25 -1.44 5.74
C PRO A 67 -6.83 -2.81 5.38
N GLN A 68 -6.87 -3.78 6.29
CA GLN A 68 -7.28 -5.15 5.92
C GLN A 68 -8.79 -5.29 5.63
N TYR A 69 -9.64 -4.61 6.39
CA TYR A 69 -11.10 -4.76 6.37
C TYR A 69 -11.81 -4.28 5.07
N PRO A 70 -11.38 -3.23 4.35
CA PRO A 70 -12.03 -2.80 3.13
C PRO A 70 -11.44 -3.43 1.87
N ARG A 71 -10.32 -4.18 1.94
CA ARG A 71 -9.63 -4.73 0.76
C ARG A 71 -10.55 -5.54 -0.15
N LYS A 72 -11.41 -6.37 0.43
CA LYS A 72 -12.37 -7.19 -0.33
C LYS A 72 -13.40 -6.38 -1.13
N HIS A 73 -13.64 -5.12 -0.75
CA HIS A 73 -14.55 -4.22 -1.45
C HIS A 73 -13.82 -3.32 -2.46
N LEU A 74 -12.53 -3.05 -2.23
CA LEU A 74 -11.73 -2.13 -3.06
C LEU A 74 -10.91 -2.83 -4.14
N PHE A 75 -10.61 -4.12 -3.98
CA PHE A 75 -9.78 -4.88 -4.89
C PHE A 75 -10.49 -6.15 -5.34
N ASP A 76 -10.78 -6.22 -6.64
CA ASP A 76 -11.21 -7.46 -7.30
C ASP A 76 -10.07 -8.48 -7.36
N VAL A 77 -10.37 -9.68 -7.84
CA VAL A 77 -9.34 -10.69 -8.17
C VAL A 77 -8.48 -10.16 -9.32
N ARG A 78 -7.20 -9.89 -9.03
CA ARG A 78 -6.25 -9.26 -9.94
C ARG A 78 -4.98 -10.10 -10.09
N PRO A 79 -4.45 -10.32 -11.31
CA PRO A 79 -3.18 -11.03 -11.51
C PRO A 79 -2.00 -10.38 -10.77
N GLU A 80 -1.98 -9.05 -10.67
CA GLU A 80 -0.95 -8.28 -9.99
C GLU A 80 -0.90 -8.57 -8.48
N LEU A 81 -2.01 -9.04 -7.91
CA LEU A 81 -2.18 -9.30 -6.48
C LEU A 81 -2.11 -10.80 -6.13
N GLN A 82 -1.77 -11.68 -7.08
CA GLN A 82 -1.72 -13.14 -6.83
C GLN A 82 -0.79 -13.51 -5.65
N PHE A 83 0.26 -12.71 -5.41
CA PHE A 83 1.22 -12.91 -4.31
C PHE A 83 1.03 -11.93 -3.14
N ALA A 84 -0.12 -11.25 -3.03
CA ALA A 84 -0.36 -10.27 -1.97
C ALA A 84 -0.23 -10.84 -0.54
N GLY A 85 -0.34 -12.17 -0.37
CA GLY A 85 -0.14 -12.83 0.92
C GLY A 85 1.29 -12.78 1.47
N ILE A 86 2.31 -12.54 0.64
CA ILE A 86 3.71 -12.38 1.11
C ILE A 86 4.04 -10.93 1.49
N LEU A 87 3.11 -9.99 1.28
CA LEU A 87 3.35 -8.59 1.61
C LEU A 87 3.55 -8.43 3.12
N PRO A 88 4.56 -7.65 3.53
CA PRO A 88 4.83 -7.47 4.94
C PRO A 88 3.79 -6.54 5.58
N PRO A 89 3.48 -6.69 6.88
CA PRO A 89 2.55 -5.81 7.55
C PRO A 89 3.15 -4.40 7.72
N LEU A 90 2.33 -3.35 7.52
CA LEU A 90 2.74 -1.97 7.77
C LEU A 90 2.54 -1.54 9.23
N ARG A 91 1.50 -2.04 9.92
CA ARG A 91 1.11 -1.65 11.30
C ARG A 91 1.04 -0.13 11.52
N THR A 92 0.63 0.62 10.48
CA THR A 92 0.40 2.06 10.57
C THR A 92 -0.87 2.37 11.35
N PRO A 93 -1.06 3.60 11.88
CA PRO A 93 -2.22 3.94 12.72
C PRO A 93 -3.59 3.69 12.07
N HIS A 94 -3.69 3.78 10.74
CA HIS A 94 -4.91 3.49 9.99
C HIS A 94 -5.13 1.99 9.72
N HIS A 95 -4.19 1.12 10.11
CA HIS A 95 -4.27 -0.34 10.07
C HIS A 95 -4.48 -0.91 11.48
N PRO A 96 -5.69 -0.81 12.06
CA PRO A 96 -5.94 -1.32 13.41
C PRO A 96 -5.79 -2.85 13.46
N SER A 97 -5.15 -3.35 14.52
CA SER A 97 -5.17 -4.77 14.87
C SER A 97 -6.51 -5.17 15.49
N GLU A 98 -6.84 -6.46 15.52
CA GLU A 98 -8.08 -6.96 16.14
C GLU A 98 -8.21 -6.55 17.63
N GLU A 99 -7.11 -6.50 18.37
CA GLU A 99 -7.07 -6.00 19.76
C GLU A 99 -7.37 -4.49 19.87
N ALA A 100 -6.98 -3.71 18.86
CA ALA A 100 -7.35 -2.30 18.76
C ALA A 100 -8.82 -2.12 18.30
N LEU A 101 -9.41 -3.14 17.67
CA LEU A 101 -10.83 -3.14 17.32
C LEU A 101 -11.74 -3.42 18.52
N SER A 102 -11.28 -4.18 19.53
CA SER A 102 -12.05 -4.46 20.75
C SER A 102 -11.99 -3.32 21.77
N SER A 103 -10.97 -2.45 21.67
CA SER A 103 -10.76 -1.27 22.53
C SER A 103 -11.06 0.04 21.78
N ILE A 104 -12.31 0.19 21.30
CA ILE A 104 -12.74 1.40 20.58
C ILE A 104 -12.84 2.58 21.54
N ASN A 105 -11.86 3.47 21.47
CA ASN A 105 -11.90 4.75 22.17
C ASN A 105 -12.69 5.79 21.37
N LYS A 106 -13.58 6.53 22.06
CA LYS A 106 -14.26 7.71 21.48
C LYS A 106 -13.20 8.69 20.95
N GLY A 107 -13.31 9.08 19.68
CA GLY A 107 -12.36 10.00 19.01
C GLY A 107 -11.30 9.33 18.12
N GLY A 108 -11.33 8.01 17.95
CA GLY A 108 -10.49 7.32 16.97
C GLY A 108 -10.88 7.62 15.52
N PHE A 109 -9.88 7.69 14.63
CA PHE A 109 -10.07 7.84 13.18
C PHE A 109 -9.94 6.47 12.50
N ARG A 110 -10.76 6.23 11.47
CA ARG A 110 -10.72 5.02 10.65
C ARG A 110 -11.02 5.36 9.21
N ASP A 111 -10.46 4.55 8.32
CA ASP A 111 -10.84 4.58 6.92
C ASP A 111 -12.14 3.81 6.74
N GLY A 112 -12.95 4.22 5.77
CA GLY A 112 -14.24 3.62 5.49
C GLY A 112 -14.48 3.57 3.99
N VAL A 113 -15.23 2.57 3.55
CA VAL A 113 -15.72 2.47 2.17
C VAL A 113 -17.21 2.75 2.20
N VAL A 114 -17.66 3.66 1.34
CA VAL A 114 -19.08 3.94 1.15
C VAL A 114 -19.66 2.83 0.29
N VAL A 115 -20.58 2.06 0.86
CA VAL A 115 -21.35 1.03 0.15
C VAL A 115 -22.74 1.61 -0.16
N GLY A 116 -23.13 1.55 -1.44
CA GLY A 116 -24.43 2.03 -1.93
C GLY A 116 -25.53 0.99 -1.80
#